data_AF-A0A946FC52-F1
#
_entry.id   AF-A0A946FC52-F1
#
_cell.length_a   1.000
_cell.length_b   1.000
_cell.length_c   1.000
_cell.angle_alpha   90.00
_cell.angle_beta   90.00
_cell.angle_gamma   90.00
#
_symmetry.space_group_name_H-M   'P 1'
#
loop_
_entity.id
_entity.type
_entity.pdbx_description
1 polymer ?
#
loop_
_entity_poly.entity_id
_entity_poly.type
_entity_poly.pdbx_seq_one_letter_code
_entity_poly.pdbx_strand_id
1 'polypeptide(L)'
;MELGREIREQPPSLGENPRVLDIMWWSLRIRWWAGDVAGPQDSFDPDVRIFVRYHTPSENFVLENSVGLQKGMVGVVNAHAGRRNAGLNNVVIAYEFLHTLGATDKYEPGTGQPEYPLGYAEPDLKPLHPQRKAEVMGGRIAMASDNAVTPRSLQSVVIGATTAAEIGLAEG
;
A
#
# COMPACT_ATOMS: atom_id res chain seq x y z
N MET A 1 -0.43 -7.06 -16.67
CA MET A 1 -1.48 -6.54 -15.75
C MET A 1 -2.82 -6.70 -16.45
N GLU A 2 -3.75 -7.40 -15.80
CA GLU A 2 -5.12 -7.60 -16.29
C GLU A 2 -6.08 -6.89 -15.31
N LEU A 3 -7.11 -6.24 -15.84
CA LEU A 3 -8.18 -5.68 -15.01
C LEU A 3 -9.33 -6.70 -14.97
N GLY A 4 -9.60 -7.24 -13.78
CA GLY A 4 -10.75 -8.12 -13.55
C GLY A 4 -12.09 -7.38 -13.68
N ARG A 5 -13.16 -8.15 -13.82
CA ARG A 5 -14.54 -7.64 -13.75
C ARG A 5 -14.88 -7.19 -12.33
N GLU A 6 -15.97 -6.45 -12.21
CA GLU A 6 -16.52 -6.05 -10.91
C GLU A 6 -16.85 -7.29 -10.06
N ILE A 7 -16.41 -7.26 -8.80
CA ILE A 7 -16.68 -8.29 -7.79
C ILE A 7 -17.60 -7.68 -6.73
N ARG A 8 -18.73 -8.35 -6.46
CA ARG A 8 -19.71 -7.90 -5.46
C ARG A 8 -19.52 -8.52 -4.09
N GLU A 9 -18.86 -9.67 -4.03
CA GLU A 9 -18.53 -10.32 -2.78
C GLU A 9 -17.42 -9.57 -2.05
N GLN A 10 -17.56 -9.42 -0.73
CA GLN A 10 -16.58 -8.70 0.08
C GLN A 10 -15.47 -9.64 0.56
N PRO A 11 -14.22 -9.16 0.64
CA PRO A 11 -13.16 -9.93 1.28
C PRO A 11 -13.51 -10.21 2.73
N PRO A 12 -13.01 -11.32 3.29
CA PRO A 12 -13.19 -11.62 4.69
C PRO A 12 -12.62 -10.49 5.57
N SER A 13 -13.36 -10.05 6.58
CA SER A 13 -12.84 -9.10 7.56
C SER A 13 -11.94 -9.80 8.58
N LEU A 14 -10.89 -9.10 9.00
CA LEU A 14 -10.14 -9.41 10.20
C LEU A 14 -10.79 -8.59 11.33
N GLY A 15 -11.16 -9.23 12.45
CA GLY A 15 -11.80 -8.53 13.58
C GLY A 15 -10.90 -7.46 14.21
N GLU A 16 -11.44 -6.62 15.09
CA GLU A 16 -10.76 -5.43 15.63
C GLU A 16 -9.56 -5.73 16.55
N ASN A 17 -9.41 -6.96 17.05
CA ASN A 17 -8.31 -7.38 17.92
C ASN A 17 -7.90 -8.84 17.65
N PRO A 18 -7.31 -9.12 16.48
CA PRO A 18 -7.03 -10.48 16.05
C PRO A 18 -5.80 -11.03 16.79
N ARG A 19 -5.90 -12.26 17.29
CA ARG A 19 -4.74 -13.01 17.79
C ARG A 19 -3.97 -13.61 16.61
N VAL A 20 -2.74 -14.08 16.85
CA VAL A 20 -1.90 -14.69 15.80
C VAL A 20 -2.62 -15.83 15.06
N LEU A 21 -3.35 -16.69 15.78
CA LEU A 21 -4.13 -17.76 15.15
C LEU A 21 -5.28 -17.24 14.28
N ASP A 22 -5.91 -16.12 14.68
CA ASP A 22 -6.97 -15.48 13.88
C ASP A 22 -6.40 -14.91 12.59
N ILE A 23 -5.20 -14.30 12.64
CA ILE A 23 -4.49 -13.81 11.45
C ILE A 23 -4.11 -14.96 10.51
N MET A 24 -3.62 -16.09 11.06
CA MET A 24 -3.29 -17.28 10.28
C MET A 24 -4.52 -17.88 9.60
N TRP A 25 -5.65 -17.99 10.32
CA TRP A 25 -6.89 -18.52 9.76
C TRP A 25 -7.49 -17.58 8.72
N TRP A 26 -7.54 -16.29 9.02
CA TRP A 26 -7.98 -15.25 8.11
C TRP A 26 -7.15 -15.23 6.82
N SER A 27 -5.84 -15.39 6.93
CA SER A 27 -4.94 -15.42 5.75
C SER A 27 -5.15 -16.66 4.86
N LEU A 28 -5.64 -17.79 5.40
CA LEU A 28 -6.12 -18.90 4.56
C LEU A 28 -7.46 -18.57 3.89
N ARG A 29 -8.40 -17.99 4.66
CA ARG A 29 -9.74 -17.60 4.17
C ARG A 29 -9.65 -16.57 3.04
N ILE A 30 -8.76 -15.58 3.13
CA ILE A 30 -8.61 -14.56 2.09
C ILE A 30 -8.00 -15.12 0.80
N ARG A 31 -7.06 -16.07 0.88
CA ARG A 31 -6.51 -16.75 -0.30
C ARG A 31 -7.56 -17.60 -1.00
N TRP A 32 -8.34 -18.36 -0.22
CA TRP A 32 -9.44 -19.15 -0.76
C TRP A 32 -10.51 -18.25 -1.43
N TRP A 33 -10.93 -17.20 -0.72
CA TRP A 33 -11.85 -16.19 -1.25
C TRP A 33 -11.32 -15.58 -2.56
N ALA A 34 -10.07 -15.13 -2.59
CA ALA A 34 -9.47 -14.52 -3.78
C ALA A 34 -9.46 -15.48 -4.98
N GLY A 35 -9.16 -16.76 -4.76
CA GLY A 35 -9.22 -17.80 -5.79
C GLY A 35 -10.63 -18.08 -6.29
N ASP A 36 -11.63 -18.07 -5.41
CA ASP A 36 -13.02 -18.31 -5.75
C ASP A 36 -13.63 -17.16 -6.56
N VAL A 37 -13.46 -15.91 -6.09
CA VAL A 37 -14.11 -14.75 -6.70
C VAL A 37 -13.41 -14.25 -7.97
N ALA A 38 -12.10 -14.51 -8.12
CA ALA A 38 -11.31 -13.99 -9.23
C ALA A 38 -10.66 -15.08 -10.11
N GLY A 39 -10.45 -16.30 -9.60
CA GLY A 39 -9.91 -17.41 -10.40
C GLY A 39 -10.65 -17.68 -11.72
N PRO A 40 -12.00 -17.68 -11.76
CA PRO A 40 -12.75 -17.95 -12.98
C PRO A 40 -12.61 -16.90 -14.10
N GLN A 41 -12.11 -15.70 -13.78
CA GLN A 41 -11.94 -14.61 -14.75
C GLN A 41 -10.52 -14.42 -15.22
N ASP A 42 -9.53 -15.09 -14.62
CA ASP A 42 -8.14 -14.87 -14.99
C ASP A 42 -7.79 -15.54 -16.31
N SER A 43 -7.10 -14.79 -17.18
CA SER A 43 -6.51 -15.38 -18.38
C SER A 43 -5.24 -16.18 -18.08
N PHE A 44 -4.55 -15.90 -16.97
CA PHE A 44 -3.35 -16.58 -16.46
C PHE A 44 -3.33 -16.54 -14.92
N ASP A 45 -2.65 -17.48 -14.25
CA ASP A 45 -2.50 -17.44 -12.78
C ASP A 45 -1.61 -16.26 -12.37
N PRO A 46 -2.13 -15.24 -11.65
CA PRO A 46 -1.37 -14.03 -11.33
C PRO A 46 -0.49 -14.22 -10.09
N ASP A 47 0.76 -13.73 -10.17
CA ASP A 47 1.67 -13.68 -9.02
C ASP A 47 1.19 -12.71 -7.92
N VAL A 48 0.39 -11.71 -8.26
CA VAL A 48 -0.20 -10.75 -7.31
C VAL A 48 -1.60 -10.34 -7.76
N ARG A 49 -2.54 -10.29 -6.81
CA ARG A 49 -3.90 -9.76 -6.97
C ARG A 49 -4.10 -8.54 -6.09
N ILE A 50 -4.57 -7.44 -6.66
CA ILE A 50 -4.99 -6.27 -5.89
C ILE A 50 -6.50 -6.09 -6.05
N PHE A 51 -7.21 -6.17 -4.93
CA PHE A 51 -8.65 -5.91 -4.87
C PHE A 51 -8.86 -4.47 -4.39
N VAL A 52 -9.55 -3.66 -5.19
CA VAL A 52 -9.81 -2.25 -4.85
C VAL A 52 -11.27 -2.07 -4.48
N ARG A 53 -11.53 -1.71 -3.23
CA ARG A 53 -12.86 -1.41 -2.71
C ARG A 53 -13.08 0.10 -2.69
N TYR A 54 -13.94 0.57 -3.59
CA TYR A 54 -14.27 1.99 -3.68
C TYR A 54 -15.39 2.38 -2.72
N HIS A 55 -15.12 3.37 -1.87
CA HIS A 55 -16.08 3.98 -0.94
C HIS A 55 -16.41 5.40 -1.37
N THR A 56 -17.58 5.90 -0.97
CA THR A 56 -17.91 7.32 -1.13
C THR A 56 -16.83 8.19 -0.44
N PRO A 57 -16.39 9.32 -1.04
CA PRO A 57 -15.38 10.16 -0.43
C PRO A 57 -15.84 10.68 0.94
N SER A 58 -15.11 10.33 2.00
CA SER A 58 -15.11 11.06 3.28
C SER A 58 -13.81 11.88 3.34
N GLU A 59 -13.79 12.98 4.11
CA GLU A 59 -12.76 14.01 3.97
C GLU A 59 -11.33 13.61 4.37
N ASN A 60 -11.09 12.42 4.93
CA ASN A 60 -9.77 12.01 5.41
C ASN A 60 -9.41 10.58 5.00
N PHE A 61 -8.32 10.43 4.24
CA PHE A 61 -7.72 9.13 3.90
C PHE A 61 -6.53 8.86 4.81
N VAL A 62 -6.58 7.74 5.54
CA VAL A 62 -5.44 7.22 6.31
C VAL A 62 -4.93 5.97 5.61
N LEU A 63 -3.63 5.93 5.28
CA LEU A 63 -2.96 4.79 4.63
C LEU A 63 -3.16 3.48 5.42
N GLU A 64 -3.24 3.58 6.75
CA GLU A 64 -3.45 2.47 7.69
C GLU A 64 -4.74 1.66 7.47
N ASN A 65 -5.68 2.16 6.66
CA ASN A 65 -6.94 1.45 6.39
C ASN A 65 -6.82 0.36 5.30
N SER A 66 -5.67 0.24 4.64
CA SER A 66 -5.45 -0.81 3.65
C SER A 66 -4.76 -2.01 4.31
N VAL A 67 -5.17 -3.22 3.92
CA VAL A 67 -4.65 -4.46 4.50
C VAL A 67 -3.98 -5.26 3.40
N GLY A 68 -2.66 -5.19 3.33
CA GLY A 68 -1.81 -6.04 2.50
C GLY A 68 -1.39 -7.30 3.26
N LEU A 69 -1.66 -8.49 2.70
CA LEU A 69 -1.17 -9.73 3.32
C LEU A 69 0.30 -9.96 2.91
N GLN A 70 1.22 -9.67 3.83
CA GLN A 70 2.68 -9.82 3.71
C GLN A 70 3.18 -11.26 3.38
N LYS A 71 2.29 -12.25 3.22
CA LYS A 71 2.64 -13.67 2.94
C LYS A 71 1.71 -14.37 1.96
N GLY A 72 1.02 -13.63 1.10
CA GLY A 72 0.23 -14.28 0.07
C GLY A 72 -0.40 -13.30 -0.89
N MET A 73 0.42 -12.73 -1.79
CA MET A 73 0.08 -12.35 -3.18
C MET A 73 -1.26 -11.61 -3.39
N VAL A 74 -1.85 -11.04 -2.35
CA VAL A 74 -3.21 -10.48 -2.32
C VAL A 74 -3.18 -9.22 -1.46
N GLY A 75 -3.43 -8.08 -2.09
CA GLY A 75 -3.63 -6.80 -1.41
C GLY A 75 -5.09 -6.36 -1.51
N VAL A 76 -5.63 -5.80 -0.43
CA VAL A 76 -6.95 -5.16 -0.42
C VAL A 76 -6.79 -3.68 -0.14
N VAL A 77 -7.10 -2.87 -1.14
CA VAL A 77 -7.04 -1.41 -1.08
C VAL A 77 -8.41 -0.85 -0.83
N ASN A 78 -8.57 -0.04 0.21
CA ASN A 78 -9.73 0.82 0.34
C ASN A 78 -9.45 2.13 -0.40
N ALA A 79 -10.24 2.44 -1.43
CA ALA A 79 -10.07 3.60 -2.29
C ALA A 79 -11.31 4.50 -2.23
N HIS A 80 -11.18 5.76 -2.64
CA HIS A 80 -12.34 6.65 -2.75
C HIS A 80 -12.87 6.76 -4.17
N ALA A 81 -14.19 6.67 -4.31
CA ALA A 81 -14.94 6.85 -5.54
C ALA A 81 -14.97 8.34 -5.93
N GLY A 82 -14.03 8.77 -6.76
CA GLY A 82 -14.01 10.14 -7.26
C GLY A 82 -12.78 10.42 -8.11
N ARG A 83 -12.96 11.13 -9.23
CA ARG A 83 -11.86 11.45 -10.17
C ARG A 83 -10.71 12.22 -9.52
N ARG A 84 -11.02 13.09 -8.55
CA ARG A 84 -10.02 13.86 -7.80
C ARG A 84 -9.10 12.97 -6.93
N ASN A 85 -9.56 11.77 -6.58
CA ASN A 85 -8.85 10.85 -5.70
C ASN A 85 -8.07 9.79 -6.47
N ALA A 86 -8.16 9.77 -7.81
CA ALA A 86 -7.46 8.77 -8.64
C ALA A 86 -5.94 8.79 -8.42
N GLY A 87 -5.34 9.97 -8.31
CA GLY A 87 -3.91 10.11 -8.03
C GLY A 87 -3.51 9.49 -6.70
N LEU A 88 -4.26 9.82 -5.63
CA LEU A 88 -4.03 9.28 -4.30
C LEU A 88 -4.29 7.78 -4.25
N ASN A 89 -5.40 7.30 -4.80
CA ASN A 89 -5.74 5.87 -4.86
C ASN A 89 -4.59 5.08 -5.52
N ASN A 90 -3.97 5.61 -6.59
CA ASN A 90 -2.84 4.95 -7.24
C ASN A 90 -1.60 4.87 -6.33
N VAL A 91 -1.36 5.85 -5.46
CA VAL A 91 -0.28 5.77 -4.46
C VAL A 91 -0.53 4.63 -3.49
N VAL A 92 -1.76 4.51 -2.99
CA VAL A 92 -2.14 3.44 -2.05
C VAL A 92 -2.07 2.07 -2.72
N ILE A 93 -2.54 1.96 -3.96
CA ILE A 93 -2.43 0.72 -4.75
C ILE A 93 -0.95 0.32 -4.92
N ALA A 94 -0.08 1.26 -5.25
CA ALA A 94 1.35 0.99 -5.39
C ALA A 94 1.98 0.56 -4.06
N TYR A 95 1.65 1.26 -2.97
CA TYR A 95 2.10 0.93 -1.62
C TYR A 95 1.71 -0.50 -1.21
N GLU A 96 0.43 -0.85 -1.35
CA GLU A 96 -0.05 -2.21 -1.02
C GLU A 96 0.53 -3.27 -1.95
N PHE A 97 0.72 -2.94 -3.23
CA PHE A 97 1.38 -3.83 -4.17
C PHE A 97 2.82 -4.12 -3.73
N LEU A 98 3.59 -3.12 -3.32
CA LEU A 98 4.96 -3.31 -2.86
C LEU A 98 5.04 -4.12 -1.56
N HIS A 99 4.05 -3.99 -0.67
CA HIS A 99 3.90 -4.88 0.48
C HIS A 99 3.78 -6.35 0.07
N THR A 100 3.04 -6.66 -1.00
CA THR A 100 2.96 -8.05 -1.51
C THR A 100 4.29 -8.59 -2.04
N LEU A 101 5.22 -7.70 -2.40
CA LEU A 101 6.57 -8.03 -2.85
C LEU A 101 7.60 -8.07 -1.71
N GLY A 102 7.17 -7.86 -0.46
CA GLY A 102 8.02 -7.94 0.73
C GLY A 102 8.62 -6.61 1.19
N ALA A 103 8.21 -5.47 0.61
CA ALA A 103 8.60 -4.17 1.13
C ALA A 103 8.11 -3.97 2.57
N THR A 104 8.90 -3.28 3.39
CA THR A 104 8.52 -2.92 4.77
C THR A 104 8.21 -1.44 4.90
N ASP A 105 7.38 -1.09 5.90
CA ASP A 105 7.06 0.30 6.22
C ASP A 105 8.29 1.06 6.71
N LYS A 106 8.39 2.34 6.31
CA LYS A 106 9.53 3.22 6.61
C LYS A 106 9.06 4.50 7.31
N TYR A 107 8.08 4.36 8.18
CA TYR A 107 7.49 5.43 8.98
C TYR A 107 7.25 4.96 10.41
N GLU A 108 7.27 5.92 11.33
CA GLU A 108 7.09 5.66 12.76
C GLU A 108 5.63 5.27 13.05
N PRO A 109 5.37 4.09 13.65
CA PRO A 109 4.03 3.70 14.06
C PRO A 109 3.38 4.73 14.98
N GLY A 110 2.10 5.02 14.74
CA GLY A 110 1.31 5.94 15.57
C GLY A 110 1.44 7.43 15.19
N THR A 111 2.58 7.89 14.67
CA THR A 111 2.69 9.26 14.12
C THR A 111 2.53 9.29 12.60
N GLY A 112 2.90 8.20 11.91
CA GLY A 112 2.94 8.12 10.46
C GLY A 112 3.98 9.08 9.84
N GLN A 113 4.96 9.53 10.63
CA GLN A 113 6.07 10.35 10.13
C GLN A 113 7.07 9.46 9.41
N PRO A 114 7.53 9.84 8.19
CA PRO A 114 8.58 9.10 7.53
C PRO A 114 9.84 9.02 8.41
N GLU A 115 10.43 7.84 8.53
CA GLU A 115 11.63 7.64 9.36
C GLU A 115 12.87 8.11 8.59
N TYR A 116 13.63 9.05 9.14
CA TYR A 116 14.91 9.43 8.52
C TYR A 116 15.99 8.37 8.81
N PRO A 117 16.81 7.94 7.83
CA PRO A 117 16.80 8.36 6.42
C PRO A 117 15.90 7.49 5.51
N LEU A 118 15.43 6.33 6.00
CA LEU A 118 14.85 5.27 5.16
C LEU A 118 13.54 5.67 4.47
N GLY A 119 12.66 6.37 5.16
CA GLY A 119 11.38 6.89 4.67
C GLY A 119 11.47 8.22 3.92
N TYR A 120 12.68 8.77 3.74
CA TYR A 120 12.88 10.02 3.00
C TYR A 120 13.18 9.71 1.54
N ALA A 121 12.55 10.45 0.63
CA ALA A 121 12.81 10.30 -0.81
C ALA A 121 14.23 10.74 -1.21
N GLU A 122 14.75 11.75 -0.51
CA GLU A 122 16.03 12.41 -0.78
C GLU A 122 16.75 12.66 0.56
N PRO A 123 17.26 11.61 1.22
CA PRO A 123 17.87 11.73 2.55
C PRO A 123 19.11 12.65 2.57
N ASP A 124 19.77 12.83 1.42
CA ASP A 124 20.96 13.69 1.28
C ASP A 124 20.65 15.15 0.86
N LEU A 125 19.38 15.53 0.76
CA LEU A 125 18.97 16.87 0.34
C LEU A 125 19.52 17.96 1.28
N LYS A 126 19.96 19.09 0.72
CA LYS A 126 20.43 20.25 1.49
C LYS A 126 19.74 21.54 1.00
N PRO A 127 18.92 22.20 1.83
CA PRO A 127 18.46 21.80 3.17
C PRO A 127 17.61 20.51 3.15
N LEU A 128 17.62 19.72 4.24
CA LEU A 128 16.92 18.43 4.31
C LEU A 128 15.41 18.55 4.09
N HIS A 129 14.81 19.65 4.54
CA HIS A 129 13.38 19.92 4.41
C HIS A 129 13.14 21.19 3.57
N PRO A 130 12.00 21.27 2.86
CA PRO A 130 11.04 20.18 2.63
C PRO A 130 11.60 19.14 1.63
N GLN A 131 11.27 17.86 1.84
CA GLN A 131 11.47 16.84 0.82
C GLN A 131 10.56 17.13 -0.39
N ARG A 132 11.03 16.83 -1.61
CA ARG A 132 10.26 17.13 -2.83
C ARG A 132 9.27 16.03 -3.18
N LYS A 133 9.54 14.81 -2.70
CA LYS A 133 8.76 13.59 -2.95
C LYS A 133 8.65 12.77 -1.67
N ALA A 134 7.72 11.82 -1.67
CA ALA A 134 7.63 10.78 -0.66
C ALA A 134 8.43 9.56 -1.11
N GLU A 135 9.11 8.89 -0.18
CA GLU A 135 9.44 7.49 -0.37
C GLU A 135 8.13 6.70 -0.27
N VAL A 136 7.89 5.74 -1.17
CA VAL A 136 6.61 5.05 -1.27
C VAL A 136 6.22 4.36 0.04
N MET A 137 7.13 3.63 0.67
CA MET A 137 6.91 2.96 1.95
C MET A 137 7.07 3.89 3.17
N GLY A 138 7.64 5.08 3.00
CA GLY A 138 7.57 6.19 3.97
C GLY A 138 6.21 6.90 3.95
N GLY A 139 5.39 6.68 2.92
CA GLY A 139 3.98 7.04 2.83
C GLY A 139 3.66 8.53 2.65
N ARG A 140 4.55 9.43 3.11
CA ARG A 140 4.31 10.89 3.15
C ARG A 140 5.54 11.69 2.74
N ILE A 141 5.32 12.93 2.30
CA ILE A 141 6.37 13.90 1.98
C ILE A 141 6.76 14.61 3.28
N ALA A 142 7.98 14.43 3.76
CA ALA A 142 8.46 15.11 4.98
C ALA A 142 8.69 16.60 4.72
N MET A 143 7.84 17.45 5.32
CA MET A 143 7.89 18.91 5.19
C MET A 143 8.76 19.56 6.27
N ALA A 144 8.85 18.92 7.44
CA ALA A 144 9.73 19.25 8.57
C ALA A 144 9.97 17.97 9.39
N SER A 145 10.67 18.06 10.52
CA SER A 145 10.92 16.92 11.42
C SER A 145 9.65 16.33 12.06
N ASP A 146 8.60 17.13 12.21
CA ASP A 146 7.34 16.78 12.87
C ASP A 146 6.13 16.99 11.96
N ASN A 147 6.35 17.28 10.68
CA ASN A 147 5.29 17.57 9.73
C ASN A 147 5.52 16.85 8.41
N ALA A 148 4.51 16.13 7.94
CA ALA A 148 4.52 15.45 6.66
C ALA A 148 3.15 15.55 5.99
N VAL A 149 3.13 15.54 4.66
CA VAL A 149 1.89 15.66 3.87
C VAL A 149 1.71 14.48 2.94
N THR A 150 0.47 14.07 2.73
CA THR A 150 0.14 12.95 1.84
C THR A 150 0.45 13.33 0.38
N PRO A 151 1.17 12.50 -0.39
CA PRO A 151 1.39 12.74 -1.80
C PRO A 151 0.06 12.70 -2.58
N ARG A 152 -0.10 13.61 -3.54
CA ARG A 152 -1.35 13.68 -4.33
C ARG A 152 -1.42 12.64 -5.45
N SER A 153 -0.28 12.09 -5.85
CA SER A 153 -0.17 11.18 -6.98
C SER A 153 1.22 10.52 -7.04
N LEU A 154 1.33 9.46 -7.85
CA LEU A 154 2.59 8.72 -8.06
C LEU A 154 3.75 9.59 -8.58
N GLN A 155 3.47 10.71 -9.27
CA GLN A 155 4.52 11.64 -9.71
C GLN A 155 5.32 12.26 -8.55
N SER A 156 4.72 12.31 -7.36
CA SER A 156 5.33 12.83 -6.12
C SER A 156 5.89 11.72 -5.23
N VAL A 157 6.06 10.51 -5.76
CA VAL A 157 6.52 9.33 -5.01
C VAL A 157 7.73 8.71 -5.71
N VAL A 158 8.65 8.13 -4.95
CA VAL A 158 9.78 7.33 -5.44
C VAL A 158 9.86 6.01 -4.69
N ILE A 159 10.46 5.00 -5.32
CA ILE A 159 10.94 3.81 -4.62
C ILE A 159 12.32 4.15 -4.07
N GLY A 160 12.46 4.18 -2.73
CA GLY A 160 13.76 4.42 -2.08
C GLY A 160 14.72 3.25 -2.25
N ALA A 161 16.02 3.46 -2.03
CA ALA A 161 17.03 2.42 -2.22
C ALA A 161 16.77 1.17 -1.36
N THR A 162 16.36 1.35 -0.10
CA THR A 162 16.01 0.24 0.79
C THR A 162 14.78 -0.52 0.29
N THR A 163 13.72 0.17 -0.11
CA THR A 163 12.52 -0.46 -0.70
C THR A 163 12.90 -1.22 -1.97
N ALA A 164 13.73 -0.64 -2.83
CA ALA A 164 14.19 -1.28 -4.05
C ALA A 164 14.98 -2.58 -3.75
N ALA A 165 15.82 -2.58 -2.72
CA ALA A 165 16.53 -3.79 -2.29
C ALA A 165 15.58 -4.87 -1.74
N GLU A 166 14.60 -4.50 -0.92
CA GLU A 166 13.61 -5.42 -0.35
C GLU A 166 12.81 -6.18 -1.42
N ILE A 167 12.43 -5.49 -2.50
CA ILE A 167 11.64 -6.05 -3.60
C ILE A 167 12.50 -6.58 -4.76
N GLY A 168 13.82 -6.64 -4.61
CA GLY A 168 14.74 -7.18 -5.60
C GLY A 168 14.93 -6.33 -6.87
N LEU A 169 14.70 -5.02 -6.79
CA LEU A 169 14.96 -4.06 -7.88
C LEU A 169 16.35 -3.42 -7.85
N ALA A 170 17.05 -3.46 -6.71
CA ALA A 170 18.44 -3.04 -6.64
C ALA A 170 19.35 -4.20 -7.07
N GLU A 171 20.18 -4.00 -8.10
CA GLU A 171 21.27 -4.93 -8.41
C GLU A 171 22.25 -4.99 -7.22
N GLY A 172 22.75 -6.19 -6.91
CA GLY A 172 23.78 -6.40 -5.88
C GLY A 172 25.15 -5.89 -6.26
#